data_AF-A0A4U5V0K3-F1
#
_entry.id   AF-A0A4U5V0K3-F1
#
_cell.length_a   1.000
_cell.length_b   1.000
_cell.length_c   1.000
_cell.angle_alpha   90.00
_cell.angle_beta   90.00
_cell.angle_gamma   90.00
#
_symmetry.space_group_name_H-M   'P 1'
#
loop_
_entity.id
_entity.type
_entity.pdbx_description
1 polymer ?
#
loop_
_entity_poly.entity_id
_entity_poly.type
_entity_poly.pdbx_seq_one_letter_code
_entity_poly.pdbx_strand_id
1 'polypeptide(L)'
;MARFMLALLLATIHLPLDSTDKIHFNEDAKSWIDALEHCNKTGSYLVEILNNTTWETVNRDLEDETDKMEQGAWIGLERSIFALNEITWTWVLNGSLNKSKKHWREDFPTDEYNHHCGKIIQDKKNGSFMLLDEDCHIKLPFICQT
;
A
#
# COMPACT_ATOMS: atom_id res chain seq x y z
N MET A 1 -47.07 -20.93 -6.31
CA MET A 1 -45.86 -20.26 -6.85
C MET A 1 -45.33 -19.34 -5.78
N ALA A 2 -44.17 -19.63 -5.20
CA ALA A 2 -43.43 -18.68 -4.38
C ALA A 2 -41.94 -18.94 -4.64
N ARG A 3 -41.31 -18.00 -5.33
CA ARG A 3 -39.87 -18.02 -5.61
C ARG A 3 -39.13 -17.60 -4.34
N PHE A 4 -38.45 -18.54 -3.71
CA PHE A 4 -37.40 -18.20 -2.75
C PHE A 4 -36.18 -17.75 -3.55
N MET A 5 -35.95 -16.43 -3.62
CA MET A 5 -34.66 -15.88 -4.03
C MET A 5 -33.71 -16.07 -2.85
N LEU A 6 -32.83 -17.06 -2.95
CA LEU A 6 -31.68 -17.18 -2.07
C LEU A 6 -30.68 -16.10 -2.51
N ALA A 7 -30.61 -14.99 -1.79
CA ALA A 7 -29.50 -14.06 -1.92
C ALA A 7 -28.30 -14.71 -1.21
N LEU A 8 -27.36 -15.28 -1.98
CA LEU A 8 -26.05 -15.62 -1.44
C LEU A 8 -25.35 -14.32 -1.05
N LEU A 9 -25.19 -14.11 0.25
CA LEU A 9 -24.19 -13.21 0.80
C LEU A 9 -22.83 -13.83 0.50
N LEU A 10 -22.21 -13.45 -0.62
CA LEU A 10 -20.80 -13.68 -0.83
C LEU A 10 -20.05 -12.70 0.08
N ALA A 11 -19.77 -13.12 1.31
CA ALA A 11 -18.68 -12.53 2.07
C ALA A 11 -17.39 -12.93 1.35
N THR A 12 -16.82 -12.01 0.57
CA THR A 12 -15.49 -12.19 -0.01
C THR A 12 -14.48 -12.22 1.14
N ILE A 13 -14.04 -13.42 1.51
CA ILE A 13 -12.84 -13.62 2.32
C ILE A 13 -11.68 -13.14 1.44
N HIS A 14 -11.16 -11.94 1.69
CA HIS A 14 -9.90 -11.51 1.07
C HIS A 14 -8.77 -12.29 1.73
N LEU A 15 -8.25 -13.26 0.99
CA LEU A 15 -7.05 -14.02 1.34
C LEU A 15 -5.81 -13.12 1.16
N PRO A 16 -4.69 -13.40 1.85
CA PRO A 16 -3.41 -12.76 1.54
C PRO A 16 -3.06 -13.03 0.07
N LEU A 17 -2.47 -12.03 -0.61
CA LEU A 17 -2.16 -12.01 -2.05
C LEU A 17 -2.04 -13.40 -2.67
N ASP A 18 -2.98 -13.73 -3.55
CA ASP A 18 -2.92 -14.95 -4.35
C ASP A 18 -1.78 -14.77 -5.39
N SER A 19 -1.17 -15.87 -5.82
CA SER A 19 -0.06 -15.87 -6.79
C SER A 19 -0.40 -15.29 -8.18
N THR A 20 -1.60 -14.73 -8.34
CA THR A 20 -2.15 -14.13 -9.57
C THR A 20 -2.22 -12.60 -9.54
N ASP A 21 -2.02 -11.98 -8.38
CA ASP A 21 -2.14 -10.54 -8.24
C ASP A 21 -1.01 -9.85 -9.03
N LYS A 22 -1.38 -8.90 -9.90
CA LYS A 22 -0.43 -8.20 -10.76
C LYS A 22 -0.09 -6.84 -10.17
N ILE A 23 1.21 -6.56 -10.10
CA ILE A 23 1.74 -5.26 -9.67
C ILE A 23 1.85 -4.33 -10.89
N HIS A 24 1.34 -3.12 -10.74
CA HIS A 24 1.34 -2.10 -11.78
C HIS A 24 1.89 -0.77 -11.25
N PHE A 25 3.02 -0.33 -11.79
CA PHE A 25 3.59 0.98 -11.52
C PHE A 25 2.91 2.08 -12.34
N ASN A 26 2.59 3.19 -11.71
CA ASN A 26 1.99 4.36 -12.35
C ASN A 26 2.87 5.59 -12.08
N GLU A 27 3.48 6.11 -13.14
CA GLU A 27 4.41 7.25 -13.08
C GLU A 27 3.70 8.61 -12.89
N ASP A 28 2.41 8.71 -13.25
CA ASP A 28 1.62 9.94 -13.16
C ASP A 28 1.38 10.34 -11.69
N ALA A 29 2.18 11.28 -11.19
CA ALA A 29 2.23 11.61 -9.78
C ALA A 29 0.90 12.15 -9.22
N LYS A 30 0.42 11.54 -8.13
CA LYS A 30 -0.88 11.83 -7.50
C LYS A 30 -0.75 11.97 -5.98
N SER A 31 -1.69 12.69 -5.37
CA SER A 31 -1.89 12.59 -3.92
C SER A 31 -2.25 11.15 -3.56
N TRP A 32 -2.04 10.75 -2.31
CA TRP A 32 -2.33 9.38 -1.90
C TRP A 32 -3.79 8.99 -2.17
N ILE A 33 -4.74 9.90 -1.88
CA ILE A 33 -6.16 9.66 -2.10
C ILE A 33 -6.53 9.58 -3.59
N ASP A 34 -5.91 10.42 -4.43
CA ASP A 34 -6.14 10.38 -5.89
C ASP A 34 -5.54 9.11 -6.51
N ALA A 35 -4.42 8.62 -5.97
CA ALA A 35 -3.81 7.35 -6.37
C ALA A 35 -4.70 6.16 -5.98
N LEU A 36 -5.25 6.16 -4.76
CA LEU A 36 -6.22 5.16 -4.31
C LEU A 36 -7.47 5.16 -5.21
N GLU A 37 -8.00 6.33 -5.51
CA GLU A 37 -9.15 6.46 -6.40
C GLU A 37 -8.84 5.95 -7.82
N HIS A 38 -7.63 6.21 -8.33
CA HIS A 38 -7.17 5.71 -9.62
C HIS A 38 -7.17 4.19 -9.67
N CYS A 39 -6.54 3.52 -8.70
CA CYS A 39 -6.53 2.06 -8.67
C CYS A 39 -7.97 1.51 -8.60
N ASN A 40 -8.80 2.06 -7.69
CA ASN A 40 -10.19 1.62 -7.52
C ASN A 40 -11.02 1.73 -8.81
N LYS A 41 -10.84 2.82 -9.58
CA LYS A 41 -11.52 3.02 -10.88
C LYS A 41 -11.17 1.97 -11.93
N THR A 42 -10.02 1.32 -11.80
CA THR A 42 -9.55 0.27 -12.71
C THR A 42 -9.81 -1.14 -12.19
N GLY A 43 -10.53 -1.28 -11.06
CA GLY A 43 -10.77 -2.57 -10.42
C GLY A 43 -9.54 -3.13 -9.70
N SER A 44 -8.59 -2.27 -9.35
CA SER A 44 -7.39 -2.58 -8.56
C SER A 44 -7.37 -1.77 -7.27
N TYR A 45 -6.35 -1.94 -6.45
CA TYR A 45 -6.17 -1.20 -5.19
C TYR A 45 -4.71 -0.77 -5.07
N LEU A 46 -4.40 0.22 -4.22
CA LEU A 46 -3.00 0.47 -3.88
C LEU A 46 -2.40 -0.79 -3.25
N VAL A 47 -1.18 -1.15 -3.67
CA VAL A 47 -0.53 -2.40 -3.28
C VAL A 47 -0.39 -2.52 -1.76
N GLU A 48 -0.62 -3.72 -1.24
CA GLU A 48 -0.46 -4.03 0.17
C GLU A 48 0.62 -5.06 0.38
N ILE A 49 1.58 -4.77 1.27
CA ILE A 49 2.74 -5.63 1.41
C ILE A 49 2.62 -6.45 2.70
N LEU A 50 1.88 -7.56 2.60
CA LEU A 50 1.45 -8.35 3.76
C LEU A 50 2.47 -9.38 4.23
N ASN A 51 3.37 -9.83 3.35
CA ASN A 51 4.36 -10.86 3.64
C ASN A 51 5.61 -10.70 2.76
N ASN A 52 6.63 -11.54 3.00
CA ASN A 52 7.89 -11.49 2.25
C ASN A 52 7.70 -11.82 0.75
N THR A 53 6.75 -12.69 0.40
CA THR A 53 6.49 -13.04 -1.00
C THR A 53 5.99 -11.82 -1.80
N THR A 54 5.15 -10.98 -1.17
CA THR A 54 4.74 -9.71 -1.78
C THR A 54 5.91 -8.75 -1.92
N TRP A 55 6.78 -8.67 -0.92
CA TRP A 55 8.01 -7.88 -1.02
C TRP A 55 8.90 -8.34 -2.18
N GLU A 56 9.10 -9.64 -2.35
CA GLU A 56 9.89 -10.20 -3.44
C GLU A 56 9.26 -9.89 -4.81
N THR A 57 7.93 -9.96 -4.90
CA THR A 57 7.18 -9.62 -6.11
C THR A 57 7.31 -8.13 -6.45
N VAL A 58 7.12 -7.24 -5.47
CA VAL A 58 7.29 -5.79 -5.64
C VAL A 58 8.73 -5.44 -6.01
N ASN A 59 9.73 -6.05 -5.35
CA ASN A 59 11.15 -5.83 -5.68
C ASN A 59 11.45 -6.23 -7.13
N ARG A 60 10.99 -7.41 -7.56
CA ARG A 60 11.22 -7.92 -8.91
C ARG A 60 10.49 -7.11 -9.97
N ASP A 61 9.21 -6.82 -9.76
CA ASP A 61 8.35 -6.23 -10.79
C ASP A 61 8.60 -4.71 -10.94
N LEU A 62 9.25 -4.08 -9.96
CA LEU A 62 9.59 -2.65 -9.98
C LEU A 62 11.09 -2.36 -10.15
N GLU A 63 11.92 -3.37 -10.39
CA GLU A 63 13.39 -3.20 -10.49
C GLU A 63 13.77 -2.12 -11.53
N ASP A 64 13.13 -2.15 -12.69
CA ASP A 64 13.35 -1.21 -13.80
C ASP A 64 12.71 0.18 -13.60
N GLU A 65 11.86 0.34 -12.58
CA GLU A 65 11.13 1.60 -12.31
C GLU A 65 11.79 2.42 -11.18
N THR A 66 12.86 1.90 -10.57
CA THR A 66 13.53 2.48 -9.40
C THR A 66 14.01 3.91 -9.61
N ASP A 67 14.53 4.24 -10.81
CA ASP A 67 14.96 5.60 -11.17
C ASP A 67 13.80 6.62 -11.16
N LYS A 68 12.56 6.17 -11.32
CA LYS A 68 11.37 7.04 -11.29
C LYS A 68 10.80 7.19 -9.87
N MET A 69 11.34 6.45 -8.92
CA MET A 69 10.89 6.39 -7.52
C MET A 69 11.86 7.10 -6.58
N GLU A 70 12.59 8.13 -7.03
CA GLU A 70 13.58 8.84 -6.20
C GLU A 70 13.00 9.36 -4.87
N GLN A 71 11.73 9.79 -4.87
CA GLN A 71 11.00 10.28 -3.69
C GLN A 71 10.10 9.21 -3.05
N GLY A 72 10.12 7.99 -3.60
CA GLY A 72 9.25 6.87 -3.28
C GLY A 72 7.98 6.79 -4.13
N ALA A 73 7.18 5.76 -3.87
CA ALA A 73 5.88 5.55 -4.52
C ALA A 73 4.81 5.17 -3.48
N TRP A 74 3.58 5.64 -3.70
CA TRP A 74 2.46 5.34 -2.81
C TRP A 74 2.09 3.85 -2.84
N ILE A 75 1.70 3.37 -1.65
CA ILE A 75 1.17 2.04 -1.38
C ILE A 75 -0.10 2.16 -0.52
N GLY A 76 -0.82 1.06 -0.32
CA GLY A 76 -2.12 1.04 0.37
C GLY A 76 -2.06 1.17 1.88
N LEU A 77 -1.06 1.87 2.41
CA LEU A 77 -0.81 2.02 3.84
C LEU A 77 -1.22 3.42 4.31
N GLU A 78 -2.04 3.50 5.35
CA GLU A 78 -2.46 4.76 5.96
C GLU A 78 -2.57 4.65 7.48
N ARG A 79 -2.73 5.78 8.16
CA ARG A 79 -3.11 5.85 9.57
C ARG A 79 -4.07 7.00 9.82
N SER A 80 -4.87 6.89 10.87
CA SER A 80 -5.83 7.94 11.25
C SER A 80 -5.13 9.23 11.69
N ILE A 81 -5.68 10.37 11.24
CA ILE A 81 -5.30 11.72 11.68
C ILE A 81 -5.75 11.99 13.13
N PHE A 82 -6.79 11.30 13.60
CA PHE A 82 -7.38 11.51 14.93
C PHE A 82 -6.84 10.57 16.01
N ALA A 83 -5.81 9.78 15.70
CA ALA A 83 -5.22 8.85 16.66
C ALA A 83 -4.37 9.60 17.70
N LEU A 84 -4.94 9.85 18.89
CA LEU A 84 -4.30 10.64 19.94
C LEU A 84 -3.33 9.85 20.84
N ASN A 85 -3.48 8.51 20.92
CA ASN A 85 -2.81 7.69 21.93
C ASN A 85 -2.03 6.48 21.38
N GLU A 86 -2.34 6.01 20.18
CA GLU A 86 -1.65 4.87 19.54
C GLU A 86 -1.62 5.03 18.02
N ILE A 87 -0.41 5.13 17.46
CA ILE A 87 -0.20 5.16 16.02
C ILE A 87 -0.41 3.75 15.48
N THR A 88 -1.58 3.54 14.87
CA THR A 88 -1.91 2.28 14.20
C THR A 88 -1.96 2.51 12.70
N TRP A 89 -1.07 1.83 11.99
CA TRP A 89 -1.08 1.77 10.53
C TRP A 89 -2.02 0.67 10.05
N THR A 90 -2.75 0.94 8.99
CA THR A 90 -3.73 0.06 8.37
C THR A 90 -3.50 -0.03 6.87
N TRP A 91 -3.64 -1.24 6.36
CA TRP A 91 -3.81 -1.52 4.95
C TRP A 91 -5.27 -1.26 4.54
N VAL A 92 -5.49 -0.65 3.37
CA VAL A 92 -6.81 -0.22 2.88
C VAL A 92 -7.84 -1.36 2.70
N LEU A 93 -7.38 -2.60 2.50
CA LEU A 93 -8.16 -3.82 2.35
C LEU A 93 -8.03 -4.75 3.55
N ASN A 94 -6.80 -5.04 3.98
CA ASN A 94 -6.52 -6.09 4.97
C ASN A 94 -6.46 -5.58 6.42
N GLY A 95 -6.74 -4.30 6.66
CA GLY A 95 -6.85 -3.73 8.00
C GLY A 95 -5.50 -3.54 8.70
N SER A 96 -5.46 -3.65 10.03
CA SER A 96 -4.27 -3.26 10.81
C SER A 96 -3.00 -3.99 10.40
N LEU A 97 -1.94 -3.21 10.16
CA LEU A 97 -0.59 -3.73 9.95
C LEU A 97 -0.14 -4.47 11.21
N ASN A 98 0.16 -5.77 11.07
CA ASN A 98 0.82 -6.50 12.15
C ASN A 98 2.19 -5.85 12.40
N LYS A 99 2.48 -5.43 13.64
CA LYS A 99 3.55 -4.50 14.08
C LYS A 99 4.99 -4.99 13.85
N SER A 100 5.27 -5.71 12.76
CA SER A 100 6.62 -6.07 12.37
C SER A 100 7.38 -4.81 11.96
N LYS A 101 8.28 -4.36 12.84
CA LYS A 101 9.22 -3.25 12.58
C LYS A 101 10.18 -3.52 11.42
N LYS A 102 10.24 -4.76 10.91
CA LYS A 102 11.29 -5.25 10.02
C LYS A 102 11.40 -4.51 8.68
N HIS A 103 10.32 -3.88 8.21
CA HIS A 103 10.28 -3.24 6.90
C HIS A 103 10.22 -1.71 6.96
N TRP A 104 10.04 -1.13 8.15
CA TRP A 104 10.15 0.31 8.32
C TRP A 104 11.62 0.71 8.27
N ARG A 105 11.91 1.86 7.66
CA ARG A 105 13.24 2.48 7.81
C ARG A 105 13.55 2.64 9.30
N GLU A 106 14.80 2.35 9.71
CA GLU A 106 15.20 2.19 11.12
C GLU A 106 14.78 3.34 12.08
N ASP A 107 14.57 4.55 11.55
CA ASP A 107 14.19 5.74 12.32
C ASP A 107 12.68 6.11 12.25
N PHE A 108 11.81 5.23 11.73
CA PHE A 108 10.41 5.57 11.42
C PHE A 108 9.35 4.90 12.32
N PRO A 109 8.18 5.56 12.52
CA PRO A 109 7.75 6.84 11.92
C PRO A 109 8.50 8.07 12.49
N THR A 110 8.92 9.02 11.63
CA THR A 110 9.73 10.19 12.04
C THR A 110 8.91 11.43 12.42
N ASP A 111 7.66 11.53 11.96
CA ASP A 111 6.70 12.55 12.40
C ASP A 111 5.37 11.89 12.78
N GLU A 112 5.20 11.67 14.08
CA GLU A 112 4.00 11.08 14.68
C GLU A 112 2.71 11.87 14.40
N TYR A 113 2.80 13.12 13.92
CA TYR A 113 1.68 14.06 13.86
C TYR A 113 1.27 14.50 12.46
N ASN A 114 2.16 14.49 11.45
CA ASN A 114 1.83 15.06 10.13
C ASN A 114 1.88 14.08 8.94
N HIS A 115 2.50 12.91 9.09
CA HIS A 115 2.66 11.96 7.99
C HIS A 115 1.72 10.76 8.14
N HIS A 116 0.61 10.77 7.39
CA HIS A 116 -0.49 9.81 7.58
C HIS A 116 -0.59 8.74 6.48
N CYS A 117 0.22 8.85 5.43
CA CYS A 117 0.18 7.95 4.28
C CYS A 117 1.54 7.27 4.10
N GLY A 118 1.52 6.00 3.73
CA GLY A 118 2.72 5.18 3.56
C GLY A 118 3.16 5.09 2.11
N LYS A 119 4.47 5.11 1.91
CA LYS A 119 5.15 4.91 0.63
C LYS A 119 6.24 3.85 0.76
N ILE A 120 6.66 3.28 -0.36
CA ILE A 120 7.92 2.57 -0.44
C ILE A 120 9.02 3.45 -1.01
N ILE A 121 10.23 3.21 -0.54
CA ILE A 121 11.47 3.86 -0.97
C ILE A 121 12.54 2.79 -1.13
N GLN A 122 13.47 2.98 -2.05
CA GLN A 122 14.59 2.06 -2.18
C GLN A 122 15.75 2.45 -1.26
N ASP A 123 16.31 1.47 -0.55
CA ASP A 123 17.59 1.63 0.14
C ASP A 123 18.71 1.78 -0.89
N LYS A 124 19.38 2.93 -0.91
CA LYS A 124 20.53 3.16 -1.78
C LYS A 124 21.73 2.26 -1.44
N LYS A 125 21.79 1.64 -0.25
CA LYS A 125 22.91 0.77 0.16
C LYS A 125 22.78 -0.67 -0.33
N ASN A 126 21.58 -1.24 -0.30
CA ASN A 126 21.36 -2.66 -0.60
C ASN A 126 20.29 -2.91 -1.67
N GLY A 127 19.64 -1.86 -2.20
CA GLY A 127 18.62 -1.95 -3.24
C GLY A 127 17.26 -2.45 -2.77
N SER A 128 17.09 -2.81 -1.49
CA SER A 128 15.81 -3.31 -0.97
C SER A 128 14.82 -2.17 -0.74
N PHE A 129 13.54 -2.43 -0.96
CA PHE A 129 12.50 -1.47 -0.60
C PHE A 129 12.22 -1.46 0.92
N MET A 130 11.93 -0.27 1.45
CA MET A 130 11.50 -0.01 2.82
C MET A 130 10.22 0.81 2.85
N LEU A 131 9.47 0.72 3.94
CA LEU A 131 8.32 1.57 4.23
C LEU A 131 8.77 2.92 4.81
N LEU A 132 8.11 3.99 4.36
CA LEU A 132 8.23 5.34 4.90
C LEU A 132 6.84 5.97 5.03
N ASP A 133 6.65 6.86 6.00
CA ASP A 133 5.50 7.74 6.01
C ASP A 133 5.78 9.05 5.25
N GLU A 134 4.72 9.72 4.82
CA GLU A 134 4.76 11.01 4.13
C GLU A 134 3.42 11.77 4.28
N ASP A 135 3.44 13.08 4.03
CA ASP A 135 2.24 13.88 3.86
C ASP A 135 1.43 13.38 2.64
N CYS A 136 0.18 12.98 2.90
CA CYS A 136 -0.75 12.43 1.92
C CYS A 136 -1.01 13.34 0.71
N HIS A 137 -0.76 14.65 0.83
CA HIS A 137 -0.97 15.62 -0.24
C HIS A 137 0.19 15.71 -1.24
N ILE A 138 1.36 15.12 -0.91
CA ILE A 138 2.49 15.07 -1.83
C ILE A 138 2.09 14.25 -3.06
N LYS A 139 2.56 14.69 -4.22
CA LYS A 139 2.32 13.98 -5.48
C LYS A 139 3.48 13.03 -5.75
N LEU A 140 3.20 11.74 -5.68
CA LEU A 140 4.17 10.68 -5.97
C LEU A 140 3.60 9.72 -7.02
N PRO A 141 4.47 9.01 -7.77
CA PRO A 141 4.03 7.81 -8.47
C PRO A 141 3.46 6.80 -7.48
N PHE A 142 2.74 5.80 -7.98
CA PHE A 142 2.00 4.87 -7.12
C PHE A 142 1.87 3.49 -7.73
N ILE A 143 1.63 2.50 -6.87
CA ILE A 143 1.65 1.10 -7.26
C ILE A 143 0.27 0.50 -6.97
N CYS A 144 -0.37 -0.05 -8.00
CA CYS A 144 -1.63 -0.78 -7.86
C CYS A 144 -1.39 -2.30 -7.85
N GLN A 145 -2.29 -3.04 -7.21
CA GLN A 145 -2.44 -4.50 -7.27
C GLN A 145 -3.87 -4.88 -7.63
N THR A 146 -4.05 -5.91 -8.45
CA THR A 146 -5.37 -6.50 -8.79
C THR A 146 -5.67 -7.71 -7.94
#